data_AF-A0A7Y7YV89-F1
#
_entry.id   AF-A0A7Y7YV89-F1
#
_cell.length_a   1.000
_cell.length_b   1.000
_cell.length_c   1.000
_cell.angle_alpha   90.00
_cell.angle_beta   90.00
_cell.angle_gamma   90.00
#
_symmetry.space_group_name_H-M   'P 1'
#
loop_
_entity.id
_entity.type
_entity.pdbx_description
1 polymer ?
#
loop_
_entity_poly.entity_id
_entity_poly.type
_entity_poly.pdbx_seq_one_letter_code
_entity_poly.pdbx_strand_id
1 'polypeptide(L)'
;MEILSSAAKYYPALTCVFAFLSAIAWTRSATVRVPFSMRNSKGEPRHDLDIGEDKKGRFHLQETLHKQAYWNRAAAGLGAAAAMFQAIQVFGV
;
A
#
# COMPACT_ATOMS: atom_id res chain seq x y z
N MET A 1 -18.07 17.84 -26.16
CA MET A 1 -16.59 17.82 -26.30
C MET A 1 -15.90 18.81 -25.34
N GLU A 2 -16.52 19.94 -24.99
CA GLU A 2 -15.90 20.97 -24.11
C GLU A 2 -15.74 20.58 -22.63
N ILE A 3 -16.57 19.66 -22.12
CA ILE A 3 -16.50 19.19 -20.72
C ILE A 3 -15.20 18.39 -20.46
N LEU A 4 -14.74 17.60 -21.44
CA LEU A 4 -13.49 16.84 -21.35
C LEU A 4 -12.26 17.76 -21.37
N SER A 5 -12.29 18.83 -22.18
CA SER A 5 -11.20 19.82 -22.28
C SER A 5 -10.99 20.61 -20.97
N SER A 6 -12.07 20.94 -20.26
CA SER A 6 -11.96 21.63 -18.96
C SER A 6 -11.44 20.72 -17.85
N ALA A 7 -11.80 19.43 -17.87
CA ALA A 7 -11.30 18.44 -16.91
C ALA A 7 -9.81 18.09 -17.16
N ALA A 8 -9.35 18.17 -18.41
CA ALA A 8 -7.98 17.82 -18.80
C ALA A 8 -6.89 18.64 -18.10
N LYS A 9 -7.19 19.89 -17.75
CA LYS A 9 -6.27 20.77 -16.99
C LYS A 9 -5.93 20.21 -15.60
N TYR A 10 -6.80 19.38 -15.03
CA TYR A 10 -6.62 18.83 -13.69
C TYR A 10 -5.99 17.43 -13.67
N TYR A 11 -5.88 16.75 -14.81
CA TYR A 11 -5.29 15.40 -14.87
C TYR A 11 -3.84 15.33 -14.36
N PRO A 12 -2.93 16.28 -14.68
CA PRO A 12 -1.57 16.24 -14.13
C PRO A 12 -1.56 16.34 -12.59
N ALA A 13 -2.42 17.19 -12.04
CA ALA A 13 -2.56 17.35 -10.59
C ALA A 13 -3.10 16.07 -9.95
N LEU A 14 -4.11 15.44 -10.56
CA LEU A 14 -4.67 14.17 -10.10
C LEU A 14 -3.63 13.04 -10.18
N THR A 15 -2.88 12.91 -11.28
CA THR A 15 -1.77 11.96 -11.41
C THR A 15 -0.77 12.11 -10.27
N CYS A 16 -0.32 13.34 -9.98
CA CYS A 16 0.61 13.62 -8.90
C CYS A 16 0.04 13.25 -7.52
N VAL A 17 -1.22 13.58 -7.25
CA VAL A 17 -1.88 13.24 -5.98
C VAL A 17 -1.96 11.74 -5.80
N PHE A 18 -2.42 10.99 -6.81
CA PHE A 18 -2.52 9.55 -6.75
C PHE A 18 -1.15 8.85 -6.65
N ALA A 19 -0.14 9.36 -7.36
CA ALA A 19 1.23 8.87 -7.26
C ALA A 19 1.83 9.11 -5.87
N PHE A 20 1.59 10.29 -5.29
CA PHE A 20 2.03 10.62 -3.93
C PHE A 20 1.35 9.74 -2.87
N LEU A 21 0.03 9.54 -2.98
CA LEU A 21 -0.71 8.64 -2.09
C LEU A 21 -0.25 7.19 -2.24
N SER A 22 0.04 6.75 -3.46
CA SER A 22 0.65 5.43 -3.73
C SER A 22 1.99 5.28 -3.01
N ALA A 23 2.87 6.27 -3.12
CA ALA A 23 4.18 6.26 -2.45
C ALA A 23 4.04 6.22 -0.92
N ILE A 24 3.09 6.96 -0.34
CA ILE A 24 2.78 6.89 1.11
C ILE A 24 2.30 5.49 1.49
N ALA A 25 1.35 4.93 0.76
CA ALA A 25 0.81 3.60 1.03
C ALA A 25 1.91 2.52 0.94
N TRP A 26 2.79 2.62 -0.05
CA TRP A 26 3.93 1.73 -0.19
C TRP A 26 4.92 1.88 0.97
N THR A 27 5.22 3.11 1.38
CA THR A 27 6.10 3.39 2.54
C THR A 27 5.50 2.83 3.83
N ARG A 28 4.18 2.93 3.99
CA ARG A 28 3.46 2.32 5.13
C ARG A 28 3.51 0.80 5.11
N SER A 29 3.45 0.18 3.93
CA SER A 29 3.68 -1.26 3.77
C SER A 29 5.09 -1.67 4.20
N ALA A 30 6.11 -0.94 3.75
CA ALA A 30 7.52 -1.23 4.08
C ALA A 30 7.86 -1.03 5.57
N THR A 31 7.12 -0.17 6.28
CA THR A 31 7.35 0.17 7.69
C THR A 31 6.49 -0.64 8.67
N VAL A 32 5.69 -1.59 8.21
CA VAL A 32 4.99 -2.52 9.11
C VAL A 32 6.03 -3.27 9.95
N ARG A 33 5.95 -3.13 11.28
CA ARG A 33 6.92 -3.70 12.22
C ARG A 33 7.03 -5.21 12.04
N VAL A 34 8.27 -5.67 11.87
CA VAL A 34 8.66 -7.05 11.55
C VAL A 34 8.12 -8.02 12.61
N PRO A 35 7.63 -9.21 12.19
CA PRO A 35 7.06 -10.16 13.12
C PRO A 35 8.07 -10.75 14.09
N PHE A 36 7.56 -11.18 15.24
CA PHE A 36 8.35 -11.99 16.17
C PHE A 36 8.78 -13.30 15.52
N SER A 37 9.98 -13.76 15.91
CA SER A 37 10.59 -15.04 15.57
C SER A 37 9.58 -16.17 15.34
N MET A 38 9.77 -16.96 14.28
CA MET A 38 9.01 -18.20 14.04
C MET A 38 9.24 -19.27 15.10
N ARG A 39 10.07 -18.99 16.11
CA ARG A 39 10.37 -19.87 17.25
C ARG A 39 9.87 -19.28 18.55
N ASN A 40 9.29 -20.12 19.41
CA ASN A 40 8.88 -19.78 20.77
C ASN A 40 10.11 -19.49 21.68
N SER A 41 9.87 -19.10 22.93
CA SER A 41 10.94 -18.84 23.92
C SER A 41 11.81 -20.07 24.26
N LYS A 42 11.39 -21.27 23.83
CA LYS A 42 12.11 -22.53 23.95
C LYS A 42 12.85 -22.93 22.65
N GLY A 43 12.76 -22.12 21.59
CA GLY A 43 13.41 -22.37 20.31
C GLY A 43 12.65 -23.30 19.36
N GLU A 44 11.44 -23.74 19.72
CA GLU A 44 10.62 -24.62 18.89
C GLU A 44 9.80 -23.82 17.89
N PRO A 45 9.53 -24.36 16.68
CA PRO A 45 8.66 -23.71 15.70
C PRO A 45 7.28 -23.45 16.30
N ARG A 46 6.87 -22.18 16.25
CA ARG A 46 5.62 -21.69 16.84
C ARG A 46 4.50 -21.95 15.82
N HIS A 47 3.62 -22.89 16.13
CA HIS A 47 2.50 -23.28 15.27
C HIS A 47 1.20 -22.50 15.54
N ASP A 48 1.16 -21.71 16.61
CA ASP A 48 -0.08 -21.08 17.07
C ASP A 48 -0.36 -19.78 16.31
N LEU A 49 -1.61 -19.65 15.85
CA LEU A 49 -2.26 -18.42 15.39
C LEU A 49 -2.44 -17.48 16.60
N ASP A 50 -1.35 -16.96 17.16
CA ASP A 50 -1.46 -15.86 18.12
C ASP A 50 -1.92 -14.62 17.36
N ILE A 51 -3.12 -14.16 17.66
CA ILE A 51 -3.69 -12.91 17.14
C ILE A 51 -3.41 -11.84 18.19
N GLY A 52 -2.73 -10.74 17.82
CA GLY A 52 -2.47 -9.65 18.75
C GLY A 52 -1.14 -8.93 18.57
N GLU A 53 -0.91 -7.98 19.48
CA GLU A 53 0.27 -7.12 19.50
C GLU A 53 1.12 -7.46 20.75
N ASP A 54 2.41 -7.72 20.57
CA ASP A 54 3.35 -7.93 21.68
C ASP A 54 3.48 -6.66 22.53
N LYS A 55 3.98 -6.77 23.77
CA LYS A 55 4.30 -5.64 24.67
C LYS A 55 5.25 -4.61 24.05
N LYS A 56 5.94 -4.96 22.96
CA LYS A 56 6.82 -4.07 22.17
C LYS A 56 6.16 -3.50 20.91
N GLY A 57 4.88 -3.74 20.71
CA GLY A 57 4.13 -3.25 19.57
C GLY A 57 4.48 -3.94 18.25
N ARG A 58 4.81 -5.23 18.28
CA ARG A 58 5.14 -6.04 17.09
C ARG A 58 3.97 -6.97 16.79
N PHE A 59 3.60 -7.07 15.52
CA PHE A 59 2.54 -7.95 15.07
C PHE A 59 3.06 -9.37 14.85
N HIS A 60 2.17 -10.36 14.87
CA HIS A 60 2.51 -11.71 14.45
C HIS A 60 2.76 -11.77 12.94
N LEU A 61 3.45 -12.82 12.46
CA LEU A 61 3.84 -12.99 11.05
C LEU A 61 2.64 -12.85 10.10
N GLN A 62 1.56 -13.54 10.41
CA GLN A 62 0.36 -13.53 9.59
C GLN A 62 -0.33 -12.15 9.57
N GLU A 63 -0.37 -11.46 10.70
CA GLU A 63 -0.96 -10.12 10.79
C GLU A 63 -0.09 -9.06 10.10
N THR A 64 1.24 -9.18 10.21
CA THR A 64 2.20 -8.34 9.48
C THR A 64 2.02 -8.51 7.98
N LEU A 65 1.97 -9.76 7.49
CA LEU A 65 1.76 -10.07 6.08
C LEU A 65 0.39 -9.56 5.60
N HIS A 66 -0.66 -9.70 6.41
CA HIS A 66 -1.99 -9.19 6.06
C HIS A 66 -2.00 -7.66 5.94
N LYS A 67 -1.39 -6.94 6.90
CA LYS A 67 -1.28 -5.48 6.87
C LYS A 67 -0.41 -5.01 5.70
N GLN A 68 0.73 -5.65 5.44
CA GLN A 68 1.57 -5.35 4.28
C GLN A 68 0.84 -5.58 2.96
N ALA A 69 0.12 -6.70 2.84
CA ALA A 69 -0.67 -7.00 1.65
C ALA A 69 -1.79 -5.96 1.43
N TYR A 70 -2.46 -5.52 2.50
CA TYR A 70 -3.47 -4.47 2.42
C TYR A 70 -2.87 -3.15 1.89
N TRP A 71 -1.77 -2.68 2.49
CA TRP A 71 -1.10 -1.45 2.05
C TRP A 71 -0.50 -1.56 0.64
N ASN A 72 0.01 -2.72 0.26
CA ASN A 72 0.47 -2.98 -1.12
C ASN A 72 -0.68 -2.93 -2.13
N ARG A 73 -1.86 -3.48 -1.80
CA ARG A 73 -3.05 -3.39 -2.66
C ARG A 73 -3.50 -1.94 -2.82
N ALA A 74 -3.50 -1.16 -1.73
CA ALA A 74 -3.81 0.26 -1.78
C ALA A 74 -2.81 1.03 -2.65
N ALA A 75 -1.51 0.79 -2.47
CA ALA A 75 -0.46 1.41 -3.29
C ALA A 75 -0.62 1.06 -4.78
N ALA A 76 -0.85 -0.22 -5.09
CA ALA A 76 -1.05 -0.66 -6.47
C ALA A 76 -2.30 -0.02 -7.11
N GLY A 77 -3.41 0.07 -6.38
CA GLY A 77 -4.64 0.72 -6.88
C GLY A 77 -4.45 2.20 -7.15
N LEU A 78 -3.81 2.93 -6.23
CA LEU A 78 -3.49 4.34 -6.40
C LEU A 78 -2.48 4.58 -7.52
N GLY A 79 -1.47 3.72 -7.66
CA GLY A 79 -0.52 3.75 -8.76
C GLY A 79 -1.17 3.50 -10.12
N ALA A 80 -2.11 2.56 -10.20
CA ALA A 80 -2.88 2.30 -11.41
C ALA A 80 -3.74 3.51 -11.81
N ALA A 81 -4.43 4.14 -10.84
CA ALA A 81 -5.20 5.36 -11.09
C ALA A 81 -4.31 6.50 -11.61
N ALA A 82 -3.14 6.71 -11.00
CA ALA A 82 -2.16 7.69 -11.47
C ALA A 82 -1.72 7.41 -12.93
N ALA A 83 -1.41 6.15 -13.25
CA ALA A 83 -1.02 5.75 -14.59
C ALA A 83 -2.15 5.97 -15.62
N MET A 84 -3.41 5.76 -15.24
CA MET A 84 -4.56 6.04 -16.11
C MET A 84 -4.70 7.54 -16.43
N PHE A 85 -4.60 8.42 -15.43
CA PHE A 85 -4.63 9.86 -15.67
C PHE A 85 -3.46 10.34 -16.51
N GLN A 86 -2.26 9.78 -16.29
CA GLN A 86 -1.09 10.04 -17.13
C GLN A 86 -1.30 9.55 -18.58
N ALA A 87 -1.88 8.36 -18.77
CA ALA A 87 -2.14 7.82 -20.09
C ALA A 87 -3.16 8.67 -20.87
N ILE A 88 -4.21 9.16 -20.21
CA ILE A 88 -5.18 10.10 -20.81
C ILE A 88 -4.49 11.42 -21.19
N GLN A 89 -3.53 11.90 -20.40
CA GLN A 89 -2.78 13.11 -20.74
C GLN A 89 -1.84 12.91 -21.94
N VAL A 90 -1.15 11.77 -22.02
CA VAL A 90 -0.10 11.52 -23.04
C VAL A 90 -0.69 11.02 -24.36
N PHE A 91 -1.73 10.19 -24.29
CA PHE A 91 -2.32 9.51 -25.45
C PHE A 91 -3.78 9.91 -25.70
N GLY A 92 -4.32 10.85 -24.91
CA GLY A 92 -5.67 11.37 -25.11
C GLY A 92 -5.82 12.05 -26.46
N VAL A 93 -6.60 11.40 -27.32
CA VAL A 93 -7.34 11.95 -28.45
C VAL A 93 -8.20 13.14 -28.02
#